data_AF-A0A920G8X4-F1
#
_entry.id   AF-A0A920G8X4-F1
#
_cell.length_a   1.000
_cell.length_b   1.000
_cell.length_c   1.000
_cell.angle_alpha   90.00
_cell.angle_beta   90.00
_cell.angle_gamma   90.00
#
_symmetry.space_group_name_H-M   'P 1'
#
loop_
_entity.id
_entity.type
_entity.pdbx_description
1 polymer ?
#
loop_
_entity_poly.entity_id
_entity_poly.type
_entity_poly.pdbx_seq_one_letter_code
_entity_poly.pdbx_strand_id
1 'polypeptide(L)'
;MRVAQKLYEAGYITYMRTDAPSLSKDSINDARNFINENLGENYLTNAPRIYSSTENAQEAHEAVRPTNTFLRSSDLINLSEEEVKLYKLIWERFVASQMPDAEYLSTSAKIFVDEHIFVAKGRELVFDGFTKVLKTSSKEEDILPSLNEGDFNS
;
A
#
# COMPACT_ATOMS: atom_id res chain seq x y z
N MET A 1 22.46 1.31 1.66
CA MET A 1 22.56 1.80 0.26
C MET A 1 23.22 0.83 -0.72
N ARG A 2 24.18 -0.03 -0.33
CA ARG A 2 24.85 -0.97 -1.27
C ARG A 2 23.90 -1.88 -2.08
N VAL A 3 22.85 -2.40 -1.43
CA VAL A 3 21.85 -3.28 -2.07
C VAL A 3 21.07 -2.53 -3.16
N ALA A 4 20.56 -1.33 -2.85
CA ALA A 4 19.85 -0.48 -3.81
C ALA A 4 20.74 -0.08 -5.00
N GLN A 5 22.03 0.19 -4.74
CA GLN A 5 22.98 0.50 -5.81
C GLN A 5 23.12 -0.65 -6.80
N LYS A 6 23.25 -1.89 -6.33
CA LYS A 6 23.33 -3.06 -7.21
C LYS A 6 22.04 -3.28 -8.01
N LEU A 7 20.87 -3.08 -7.40
CA LEU A 7 19.59 -3.14 -8.12
C LEU A 7 19.50 -2.08 -9.22
N TYR A 8 20.00 -0.86 -8.97
CA TYR A 8 20.06 0.21 -9.97
C TYR A 8 21.05 -0.13 -11.10
N GLU A 9 22.27 -0.56 -10.77
CA GLU A 9 23.29 -0.93 -11.75
C GLU A 9 22.87 -2.12 -12.64
N ALA A 10 22.07 -3.03 -12.08
CA ALA A 10 21.45 -4.14 -12.82
C ALA A 10 20.16 -3.75 -13.58
N GLY A 11 19.71 -2.49 -13.48
CA GLY A 11 18.56 -1.96 -14.23
C GLY A 11 17.19 -2.34 -13.66
N TYR A 12 17.10 -2.83 -12.42
CA TYR A 12 15.83 -3.24 -11.81
C TYR A 12 15.04 -2.08 -11.21
N ILE A 13 15.71 -1.03 -10.72
CA ILE A 13 15.07 0.13 -10.09
C ILE A 13 15.61 1.44 -10.66
N THR A 14 14.86 2.52 -10.47
CA THR A 14 15.32 3.89 -10.75
C THR A 14 16.41 4.34 -9.77
N TYR A 15 17.03 5.49 -10.05
CA TYR A 15 18.14 6.02 -9.24
C TYR A 15 17.72 6.21 -7.77
N MET A 16 18.44 5.55 -6.87
CA MET A 16 18.05 5.42 -5.45
C MET A 16 18.38 6.63 -4.57
N ARG A 17 19.08 7.64 -5.10
CA ARG A 17 19.39 8.89 -4.36
C ARG A 17 18.48 10.00 -4.89
N THR A 18 17.26 10.01 -4.36
CA THR A 18 16.18 10.92 -4.74
C THR A 18 15.38 11.22 -3.48
N ASP A 19 14.94 12.45 -3.34
CA ASP A 19 13.97 12.92 -2.34
C ASP A 19 12.59 13.23 -2.98
N ALA A 20 12.50 13.12 -4.32
CA ALA A 20 11.29 13.38 -5.07
C ALA A 20 10.28 12.22 -4.92
N PRO A 21 9.04 12.49 -4.46
CA PRO A 21 7.98 11.48 -4.43
C PRO A 21 7.29 11.31 -5.78
N SER A 22 7.66 12.11 -6.80
CA SER A 22 6.99 12.17 -8.08
C SER A 22 7.27 10.97 -8.97
N LEU A 23 6.23 10.58 -9.72
CA LEU A 23 6.27 9.53 -10.73
C LEU A 23 6.04 10.14 -12.12
N SER A 24 6.72 9.62 -13.12
CA SER A 24 6.48 9.96 -14.53
C SER A 24 5.11 9.45 -14.98
N LYS A 25 4.54 10.05 -16.03
CA LYS A 25 3.27 9.59 -16.60
C LYS A 25 3.34 8.14 -17.08
N ASP A 26 4.47 7.75 -17.66
CA ASP A 26 4.67 6.40 -18.18
C ASP A 26 4.72 5.36 -17.05
N SER A 27 5.39 5.67 -15.94
CA SER A 27 5.44 4.75 -14.79
C SER A 27 4.08 4.62 -14.10
N ILE A 28 3.32 5.70 -13.99
CA ILE A 28 1.95 5.64 -13.46
C ILE A 28 1.07 4.76 -14.37
N ASN A 29 1.17 4.93 -15.68
CA ASN A 29 0.43 4.09 -16.63
C ASN A 29 0.85 2.62 -16.55
N ASP A 30 2.15 2.32 -16.45
CA ASP A 30 2.65 0.96 -16.29
C ASP A 30 2.09 0.28 -15.01
N ALA A 31 2.09 1.01 -13.89
CA ALA A 31 1.49 0.53 -12.64
C ALA A 31 -0.02 0.28 -12.78
N ARG A 32 -0.75 1.22 -13.40
CA ARG A 32 -2.20 1.09 -13.61
C ARG A 32 -2.55 -0.07 -14.54
N ASN A 33 -1.77 -0.29 -15.60
CA ASN A 33 -1.97 -1.43 -16.50
C ASN A 33 -1.77 -2.75 -15.75
N PHE A 34 -0.67 -2.87 -14.98
CA PHE A 34 -0.44 -4.03 -14.14
C PHE A 34 -1.61 -4.28 -13.17
N ILE A 35 -2.09 -3.24 -12.49
CA ILE A 35 -3.22 -3.33 -11.54
C ILE A 35 -4.48 -3.81 -12.26
N ASN A 36 -4.80 -3.23 -13.42
CA ASN A 36 -5.98 -3.62 -14.20
C ASN A 36 -5.94 -5.10 -14.60
N GLU A 37 -4.80 -5.54 -15.13
CA GLU A 37 -4.63 -6.89 -15.67
C GLU A 37 -4.53 -7.97 -14.58
N ASN A 38 -3.92 -7.65 -13.43
CA ASN A 38 -3.57 -8.65 -12.42
C ASN A 38 -4.42 -8.58 -11.14
N LEU A 39 -4.98 -7.42 -10.80
CA LEU A 39 -5.77 -7.21 -9.59
C LEU A 39 -7.26 -6.94 -9.90
N GLY A 40 -7.54 -6.38 -11.08
CA GLY A 40 -8.89 -6.08 -11.57
C GLY A 40 -9.32 -4.62 -11.35
N GLU A 41 -10.38 -4.22 -12.05
CA GLU A 41 -10.85 -2.82 -12.12
C GLU A 41 -11.19 -2.21 -10.75
N ASN A 42 -11.65 -3.01 -9.77
CA ASN A 42 -11.95 -2.54 -8.42
C ASN A 42 -10.71 -2.00 -7.67
N TYR A 43 -9.50 -2.36 -8.13
CA TYR A 43 -8.24 -1.87 -7.57
C TYR A 43 -7.67 -0.68 -8.35
N LEU A 44 -8.38 -0.17 -9.36
CA LEU A 44 -8.02 1.06 -10.04
C LEU A 44 -8.70 2.26 -9.41
N THR A 45 -7.90 3.30 -9.19
CA THR A 45 -8.40 4.63 -8.88
C THR A 45 -8.99 5.29 -10.13
N ASN A 46 -10.10 6.03 -9.98
CA ASN A 46 -10.78 6.75 -11.07
C ASN A 46 -9.85 7.70 -11.83
N ALA A 47 -8.85 8.26 -11.14
CA ALA A 47 -7.80 9.07 -11.72
C ALA A 47 -6.43 8.67 -11.15
N PRO A 48 -5.32 8.87 -11.90
CA PRO A 48 -3.96 8.67 -11.41
C PRO A 48 -3.69 9.38 -10.07
N ARG A 49 -3.04 8.69 -9.13
CA ARG A 49 -2.59 9.31 -7.87
C ARG A 49 -1.27 10.02 -8.11
N ILE A 50 -1.27 11.35 -8.01
CA ILE A 50 -0.10 12.19 -8.22
C ILE A 50 0.46 12.64 -6.87
N TYR A 51 1.77 12.43 -6.71
CA TYR A 51 2.53 12.87 -5.55
C TYR A 51 3.63 13.85 -6.01
N SER A 52 3.80 14.97 -5.31
CA SER A 52 4.81 16.00 -5.64
C SER A 52 5.33 16.66 -4.37
N SER A 53 6.60 17.05 -4.34
CA SER A 53 7.17 17.91 -3.30
C SER A 53 6.89 19.39 -3.60
N THR A 54 6.76 20.22 -2.56
CA THR A 54 6.35 21.64 -2.66
C THR A 54 7.50 22.64 -2.66
N GLU A 55 8.77 22.23 -2.57
CA GLU A 55 9.89 23.17 -2.40
C GLU A 55 11.06 22.86 -3.34
N ASN A 56 11.50 23.89 -4.09
CA ASN A 56 12.74 23.94 -4.88
C ASN A 56 12.98 22.79 -5.87
N ALA A 57 12.20 22.73 -6.95
CA ALA A 57 12.42 21.82 -8.07
C ALA A 57 13.71 22.13 -8.85
N GLN A 58 14.86 21.71 -8.31
CA GLN A 58 16.05 21.41 -9.12
C GLN A 58 16.11 19.94 -9.54
N GLU A 59 15.20 19.07 -9.08
CA GLU A 59 15.36 17.64 -9.24
C GLU A 59 14.39 17.07 -10.27
N ALA A 60 14.93 16.83 -11.47
CA ALA A 60 14.33 15.97 -12.50
C ALA A 60 14.35 14.48 -12.10
N HIS A 61 14.41 14.17 -10.80
CA HIS A 61 14.53 12.81 -10.30
C HIS A 61 13.15 12.25 -9.98
N GLU A 62 12.92 11.02 -10.41
CA GLU A 62 11.70 10.28 -10.10
C GLU A 62 11.86 9.55 -8.76
N ALA A 63 10.74 9.17 -8.14
CA ALA A 63 10.75 8.29 -6.98
C ALA A 63 11.47 6.95 -7.29
N VAL A 64 11.97 6.30 -6.23
CA VAL A 64 12.53 4.95 -6.33
C VAL A 64 11.41 3.96 -6.63
N ARG A 65 11.46 3.32 -7.79
CA ARG A 65 10.46 2.36 -8.28
C ARG A 65 11.12 1.28 -9.15
N PRO A 66 10.42 0.18 -9.46
CA PRO A 66 10.84 -0.75 -10.50
C PRO A 66 10.91 -0.07 -11.87
N THR A 67 11.84 -0.49 -12.72
CA THR A 67 11.90 -0.07 -14.13
C THR A 67 10.81 -0.73 -14.98
N ASN A 68 10.33 -1.90 -14.57
CA ASN A 68 9.24 -2.66 -15.19
C ASN A 68 8.30 -3.21 -14.11
N THR A 69 7.03 -2.82 -14.12
CA THR A 69 6.05 -3.27 -13.10
C THR A 69 5.70 -4.75 -13.22
N PHE A 70 5.76 -5.33 -14.42
CA PHE A 70 5.42 -6.73 -14.66
C PHE A 70 6.52 -7.69 -14.21
N LEU A 71 7.75 -7.20 -13.96
CA LEU A 71 8.82 -8.01 -13.40
C LEU A 71 8.61 -8.19 -11.88
N ARG A 72 8.18 -9.37 -11.44
CA ARG A 72 7.94 -9.64 -10.02
C ARG A 72 9.23 -10.10 -9.35
N SER A 73 9.27 -9.98 -8.02
CA SER A 73 10.42 -10.43 -7.23
C SER A 73 10.71 -11.93 -7.37
N SER A 74 9.71 -12.73 -7.76
CA SER A 74 9.83 -14.18 -8.04
C SER A 74 10.60 -14.48 -9.33
N ASP A 75 10.64 -13.53 -10.26
CA ASP A 75 11.20 -13.72 -11.60
C ASP A 75 12.68 -13.29 -11.65
N LEU A 76 13.16 -12.74 -10.54
CA LEU A 76 14.52 -12.26 -10.34
C LEU A 76 15.47 -13.44 -10.15
N ILE A 77 16.38 -13.62 -11.12
CA ILE A 77 17.44 -14.63 -11.08
C ILE A 77 18.78 -14.00 -10.69
N ASN A 78 19.66 -14.80 -10.08
CA ASN A 78 21.04 -14.41 -9.73
C ASN A 78 21.18 -13.21 -8.78
N LEU A 79 20.16 -12.96 -7.95
CA LEU A 79 20.19 -11.94 -6.89
C LEU A 79 20.29 -12.59 -5.52
N SER A 80 20.96 -11.92 -4.60
CA SER A 80 20.97 -12.26 -3.19
C SER A 80 19.59 -12.06 -2.55
N GLU A 81 19.35 -12.74 -1.44
CA GLU A 81 18.09 -12.64 -0.71
C GLU A 81 17.77 -11.20 -0.27
N GLU A 82 18.78 -10.42 0.10
CA GLU A 82 18.64 -9.01 0.46
C GLU A 82 18.17 -8.15 -0.73
N GLU A 83 18.70 -8.40 -1.92
CA GLU A 83 18.33 -7.68 -3.15
C GLU A 83 16.90 -8.00 -3.56
N VAL A 84 16.50 -9.28 -3.49
CA VAL A 84 15.12 -9.71 -3.78
C VAL A 84 14.15 -9.09 -2.78
N LYS A 85 14.46 -9.10 -1.49
CA LYS A 85 13.62 -8.48 -0.45
C LYS A 85 13.49 -6.97 -0.64
N LEU A 86 14.58 -6.28 -0.96
CA LEU A 86 14.53 -4.83 -1.20
C LEU A 86 13.75 -4.49 -2.46
N TYR A 87 13.96 -5.23 -3.56
CA TYR A 87 13.17 -5.06 -4.78
C TYR A 87 11.69 -5.28 -4.52
N LYS A 88 11.33 -6.36 -3.81
CA LYS A 88 9.95 -6.65 -3.43
C LYS A 88 9.32 -5.49 -2.67
N LEU A 89 10.03 -4.93 -1.67
CA LEU A 89 9.53 -3.79 -0.90
C LEU A 89 9.30 -2.55 -1.77
N ILE A 90 10.24 -2.23 -2.67
CA ILE A 90 10.13 -1.11 -3.61
C ILE A 90 8.92 -1.32 -4.54
N TRP A 91 8.79 -2.53 -5.08
CA TRP A 91 7.71 -2.92 -5.98
C TRP A 91 6.34 -2.82 -5.29
N GLU A 92 6.19 -3.39 -4.09
CA GLU A 92 4.94 -3.35 -3.32
C GLU A 92 4.54 -1.92 -3.01
N ARG A 93 5.49 -1.08 -2.59
CA ARG A 93 5.24 0.34 -2.29
C ARG A 93 4.81 1.12 -3.54
N PHE A 94 5.46 0.86 -4.68
CA PHE A 94 5.17 1.54 -5.94
C PHE A 94 3.76 1.19 -6.46
N VAL A 95 3.43 -0.10 -6.56
CA VAL A 95 2.11 -0.54 -7.03
C VAL A 95 1.01 -0.08 -6.08
N ALA A 96 1.20 -0.26 -4.77
CA ALA A 96 0.25 0.20 -3.76
C ALA A 96 -0.02 1.71 -3.82
N SER A 97 0.93 2.53 -4.26
CA SER A 97 0.74 3.99 -4.39
C SER A 97 -0.34 4.38 -5.40
N GLN A 98 -0.63 3.51 -6.38
CA GLN A 98 -1.64 3.76 -7.42
C GLN A 98 -2.97 3.04 -7.17
N MET A 99 -3.07 2.29 -6.06
CA MET A 99 -4.27 1.55 -5.64
C MET A 99 -5.17 2.41 -4.75
N PRO A 100 -6.48 2.10 -4.67
CA PRO A 100 -7.41 2.73 -3.74
C PRO A 100 -7.06 2.42 -2.28
N ASP A 101 -7.61 3.22 -1.37
CA ASP A 101 -7.45 3.01 0.06
C ASP A 101 -8.23 1.76 0.51
N ALA A 102 -7.77 1.13 1.59
CA ALA A 102 -8.53 0.05 2.21
C ALA A 102 -9.75 0.61 2.95
N GLU A 103 -10.90 -0.04 2.79
CA GLU A 103 -12.17 0.36 3.43
C GLU A 103 -12.48 -0.55 4.61
N TYR A 104 -12.97 0.06 5.68
CA TYR A 104 -13.25 -0.64 6.93
C TYR A 104 -14.59 -0.19 7.50
N LEU A 105 -15.32 -1.15 8.04
CA LEU A 105 -16.49 -0.88 8.86
C LEU A 105 -16.02 -0.72 10.31
N SER A 106 -16.24 0.47 10.88
CA SER A 106 -15.93 0.71 12.29
C SER A 106 -17.20 0.68 13.12
N THR A 107 -17.22 -0.18 14.13
CA THR A 107 -18.32 -0.33 15.08
C THR A 107 -17.89 0.20 16.44
N SER A 108 -18.74 0.98 17.10
CA SER A 108 -18.50 1.47 18.46
C SER A 108 -19.74 1.24 19.30
N ALA A 109 -19.65 0.37 20.30
CA ALA A 109 -20.72 0.10 21.25
C ALA A 109 -20.42 0.78 22.58
N LYS A 110 -21.40 1.50 23.13
CA LYS A 110 -21.37 2.03 24.50
C LYS A 110 -22.26 1.15 25.38
N ILE A 111 -21.69 0.63 26.45
CA ILE A 111 -22.36 -0.27 27.39
C ILE A 111 -22.46 0.46 28.72
N PHE A 112 -23.68 0.66 29.18
CA PHE A 112 -23.97 1.34 30.45
C PHE A 112 -24.20 0.28 31.53
N VAL A 113 -23.43 0.33 32.60
CA VAL A 113 -23.56 -0.55 33.77
C VAL A 113 -23.52 0.32 35.03
N ASP A 114 -24.67 0.48 35.66
CA ASP A 114 -24.88 1.42 36.77
C ASP A 114 -24.38 2.84 36.39
N GLU A 115 -23.42 3.39 37.13
CA GLU A 115 -22.81 4.71 36.87
C GLU A 115 -21.62 4.67 35.90
N HIS A 116 -21.29 3.50 35.36
CA HIS A 116 -20.11 3.29 34.51
C HIS A 116 -20.48 3.15 33.03
N ILE A 117 -19.58 3.64 32.17
CA ILE A 117 -19.70 3.53 30.70
C ILE A 117 -18.47 2.78 30.18
N PHE A 118 -18.71 1.64 29.54
CA PHE A 118 -17.69 0.90 28.80
C PHE A 118 -17.84 1.20 27.30
N VAL A 119 -16.72 1.25 26.59
CA VAL A 119 -16.70 1.45 25.14
C VAL A 119 -15.97 0.30 24.50
N ALA A 120 -16.68 -0.49 23.70
CA ALA A 120 -16.11 -1.49 22.82
C ALA A 120 -15.99 -0.89 21.42
N LYS A 121 -14.85 -1.09 20.77
CA LYS A 121 -14.61 -0.67 19.39
C LYS A 121 -14.22 -1.89 18.58
N GLY A 122 -14.82 -2.01 17.40
CA GLY A 122 -14.45 -3.01 16.42
C GLY A 122 -14.15 -2.40 15.08
N ARG A 123 -13.40 -3.14 14.27
CA ARG A 123 -13.05 -2.77 12.92
C ARG A 123 -12.97 -4.03 12.06
N GLU A 124 -13.78 -4.07 11.02
CA GLU A 124 -13.81 -5.14 10.03
C GLU A 124 -13.30 -4.61 8.69
N LEU A 125 -12.47 -5.39 8.00
CA LEU A 125 -11.98 -5.04 6.67
C LEU A 125 -13.06 -5.35 5.62
N VAL A 126 -13.56 -4.31 4.95
CA VAL A 126 -14.57 -4.43 3.89
C VAL A 126 -13.91 -4.55 2.52
N PHE A 127 -12.80 -3.82 2.31
CA PHE A 127 -12.03 -3.85 1.09
C PHE A 127 -10.54 -3.65 1.39
N ASP A 128 -9.69 -4.57 0.95
CA ASP A 128 -8.25 -4.58 1.22
C ASP A 128 -7.49 -3.47 0.48
N GLY A 129 -8.02 -2.90 -0.61
CA GLY A 129 -7.39 -1.80 -1.37
C GLY A 129 -5.88 -2.04 -1.59
N PHE A 130 -5.07 -1.02 -1.37
CA PHE A 130 -3.61 -1.11 -1.47
C PHE A 130 -2.97 -2.14 -0.53
N THR A 131 -3.63 -2.52 0.57
CA THR A 131 -3.09 -3.48 1.56
C THR A 131 -3.06 -4.91 1.04
N LYS A 132 -3.79 -5.19 -0.06
CA LYS A 132 -3.67 -6.45 -0.82
C LYS A 132 -2.23 -6.72 -1.26
N VAL A 133 -1.52 -5.66 -1.66
CA VAL A 133 -0.15 -5.72 -2.17
C VAL A 133 0.85 -5.36 -1.08
N LEU A 134 0.63 -4.24 -0.41
CA LEU A 134 1.54 -3.76 0.64
C LEU A 134 0.99 -4.17 1.99
N LYS A 135 1.50 -5.27 2.55
CA LYS A 135 1.13 -5.70 3.90
C LYS A 135 1.51 -4.64 4.91
N THR A 136 0.51 -3.93 5.43
CA THR A 136 0.66 -3.12 6.63
C THR A 136 0.56 -4.01 7.86
N SER A 137 1.32 -3.71 8.90
CA SER A 137 1.15 -4.34 10.22
C SER A 137 -0.16 -3.84 10.84
N SER A 138 -1.30 -4.27 10.31
CA SER A 138 -2.61 -3.99 10.88
C SER A 138 -2.77 -4.86 12.12
N LYS A 139 -3.27 -4.27 13.21
CA LYS A 139 -3.77 -5.04 14.36
C LYS A 139 -4.84 -6.03 13.88
N GLU A 140 -4.95 -7.17 14.56
CA GLU A 140 -6.00 -8.16 14.32
C GLU A 140 -7.37 -7.48 14.20
N GLU A 141 -8.22 -8.00 13.32
CA GLU A 141 -9.58 -7.47 13.12
C GLU A 141 -10.42 -7.77 14.36
N ASP A 142 -10.64 -6.74 15.18
CA ASP A 142 -11.53 -6.83 16.33
C ASP A 142 -12.99 -6.74 15.82
N ILE A 143 -13.56 -7.87 15.41
CA ILE A 143 -14.97 -7.93 14.97
C ILE A 143 -15.86 -8.00 16.21
N LEU A 144 -16.68 -6.97 16.41
CA LEU A 144 -17.71 -7.01 17.45
C LEU A 144 -18.88 -7.89 17.00
N PRO A 145 -19.53 -8.63 17.91
CA PRO A 145 -20.76 -9.35 17.58
C PRO A 145 -21.87 -8.36 17.17
N SER A 146 -22.91 -8.89 16.52
CA SER A 146 -24.12 -8.11 16.27
C SER A 146 -24.73 -7.66 17.59
N LEU A 147 -24.97 -6.36 17.73
CA LEU A 147 -25.56 -5.72 18.90
C LEU A 147 -26.71 -4.82 18.44
N ASN A 148 -27.83 -4.87 19.14
CA ASN A 148 -28.93 -3.93 18.97
C ASN A 148 -29.01 -2.99 20.18
N GLU A 149 -29.60 -1.81 19.96
CA GLU A 149 -29.90 -0.91 21.05
C GLU A 149 -30.91 -1.57 22.00
N GLY A 150 -30.55 -1.64 23.28
CA GLY A 150 -31.38 -2.28 24.31
C GLY A 150 -31.16 -3.79 24.49
N ASP A 151 -30.14 -4.39 23.86
CA ASP A 151 -29.74 -5.77 24.18
C ASP A 151 -29.32 -5.87 25.67
N PHE A 152 -29.97 -6.77 26.40
CA PHE A 152 -29.62 -7.14 27.78
C PHE A 152 -29.19 -8.61 27.79
N ASN A 153 -28.05 -8.92 28.40
CA ASN A 153 -27.75 -10.29 28.82
C ASN A 153 -28.66 -10.61 30.02
N SER A 154 -29.70 -11.39 29.75
CA SER A 154 -30.57 -12.01 30.78
C SER A 154 -29.80 -13.02 31.63
#